data_AF-A0A2T7EF96-F1
#
_entry.id   AF-A0A2T7EF96-F1
#
_cell.length_a   1.000
_cell.length_b   1.000
_cell.length_c   1.000
_cell.angle_alpha   90.00
_cell.angle_beta   90.00
_cell.angle_gamma   90.00
#
_symmetry.space_group_name_H-M   'P 1'
#
loop_
_entity.id
_entity.type
_entity.pdbx_description
1 polymer ?
#
loop_
_entity_poly.entity_id
_entity_poly.type
_entity_poly.pdbx_seq_one_letter_code
_entity_poly.pdbx_strand_id
1 'polypeptide(L)' 'MLMLPELVDDLVAEILLRVKPGEPACLVRASLVCKPWSRLISDPTFRRRYRAFHRARLRIVCDAIEWRQIVS' A
#
# COMPACT_ATOMS: atom_id res chain seq x y z
N MET A 1 -8.26 26.86 0.76
CA MET A 1 -8.66 25.58 0.15
C MET A 1 -7.84 24.48 0.80
N LEU A 2 -8.27 24.04 1.99
CA LEU A 2 -7.55 23.05 2.78
C LEU A 2 -7.94 21.67 2.24
N MET A 3 -7.10 21.09 1.38
CA MET A 3 -7.17 19.65 1.10
C MET A 3 -6.88 18.93 2.41
N LEU A 4 -7.88 18.24 2.97
CA LEU A 4 -7.68 17.44 4.18
C LEU A 4 -6.58 16.42 3.91
N PRO A 5 -5.45 16.46 4.65
CA PRO A 5 -4.38 15.48 4.50
C PRO A 5 -4.91 14.03 4.60
N GLU A 6 -5.92 13.83 5.44
CA GLU A 6 -6.61 12.57 5.66
C GLU A 6 -7.31 12.03 4.40
N LEU A 7 -8.00 12.90 3.64
CA LEU A 7 -8.66 12.51 2.39
C LEU A 7 -7.63 12.13 1.31
N VAL A 8 -6.47 12.81 1.31
CA VAL A 8 -5.37 12.49 0.39
C VAL A 8 -4.76 11.14 0.75
N ASP A 9 -4.56 10.86 2.03
CA ASP A 9 -4.01 9.58 2.49
C ASP A 9 -4.95 8.40 2.21
N ASP A 10 -6.27 8.59 2.38
CA ASP A 10 -7.28 7.58 2.02
C ASP A 10 -7.31 7.29 0.52
N LEU A 11 -7.28 8.32 -0.32
CA LEU A 11 -7.22 8.17 -1.77
C LEU A 11 -5.92 7.49 -2.22
N VAL A 12 -4.80 7.85 -1.62
CA VAL A 12 -3.51 7.22 -1.87
C VAL A 12 -3.56 5.74 -1.45
N ALA A 13 -4.15 5.43 -0.30
CA ALA A 13 -4.34 4.04 0.12
C ALA A 13 -5.15 3.27 -0.93
N GLU A 14 -6.24 3.83 -1.42
CA GLU A 14 -7.06 3.21 -2.46
C GLU A 14 -6.31 2.96 -3.79
N ILE A 15 -5.43 3.87 -4.18
CA ILE A 15 -4.59 3.71 -5.38
C ILE A 15 -3.57 2.60 -5.14
N LEU A 16 -2.87 2.64 -4.00
CA LEU A 16 -1.84 1.66 -3.65
C LEU A 16 -2.42 0.25 -3.43
N LEU A 17 -3.67 0.14 -2.96
CA LEU A 17 -4.42 -1.13 -2.87
C LEU A 17 -4.64 -1.81 -4.22
N ARG A 18 -4.57 -1.06 -5.33
CA ARG A 18 -4.75 -1.61 -6.69
C ARG A 18 -3.43 -2.06 -7.33
N VAL A 19 -2.28 -1.73 -6.73
CA VAL A 19 -0.96 -2.14 -7.21
C VAL A 19 -0.84 -3.66 -7.11
N LYS A 20 -0.40 -4.32 -8.19
CA LYS A 20 -0.30 -5.79 -8.22
C LYS A 20 0.75 -6.32 -7.24
N PRO A 21 0.47 -7.43 -6.54
CA PRO A 21 1.42 -8.02 -5.60
C PRO A 21 2.67 -8.62 -6.25
N GLY A 22 2.64 -8.89 -7.56
CA GLY A 22 3.82 -9.35 -8.32
C GLY A 22 4.84 -8.25 -8.65
N GLU A 23 4.54 -6.99 -8.34
CA GLU A 23 5.41 -5.84 -8.63
C GLU A 23 5.61 -4.98 -7.36
N PRO A 24 6.27 -5.51 -6.31
CA PRO A 24 6.43 -4.80 -5.03
C PRO A 24 7.25 -3.51 -5.16
N ALA A 25 8.06 -3.37 -6.21
CA ALA A 25 8.85 -2.18 -6.49
C ALA A 25 8.00 -0.89 -6.59
N CYS A 26 6.73 -0.98 -6.95
CA CYS A 26 5.81 0.16 -6.95
C CYS A 26 5.46 0.62 -5.53
N LEU A 27 5.21 -0.32 -4.61
CA LEU A 27 4.95 0.01 -3.19
C LEU A 27 6.21 0.53 -2.49
N VAL A 28 7.38 -0.04 -2.80
CA VAL A 28 8.67 0.45 -2.30
C VAL A 28 8.92 1.87 -2.78
N ARG A 29 8.75 2.15 -4.08
CA ARG A 29 8.92 3.53 -4.59
C ARG A 29 7.95 4.51 -3.95
N ALA A 30 6.70 4.10 -3.72
CA ALA A 30 5.70 4.93 -3.05
C ALA A 30 6.09 5.25 -1.59
N SER A 31 6.66 4.31 -0.85
CA SER A 31 7.11 4.57 0.53
C SER A 31 8.26 5.57 0.60
N LEU A 32 9.04 5.71 -0.48
CA LEU A 32 10.16 6.64 -0.57
C LEU A 32 9.77 8.07 -0.99
N VAL A 33 8.54 8.32 -1.47
CA VAL A 33 8.10 9.64 -1.93
C VAL A 33 7.98 10.63 -0.76
N CYS A 34 7.31 10.22 0.32
CA CYS A 34 7.11 11.07 1.49
C CYS A 34 6.82 10.25 2.76
N LYS A 35 7.05 10.88 3.92
CA LYS A 35 6.85 10.24 5.24
C LYS A 35 5.41 9.74 5.48
N PRO A 36 4.35 10.49 5.11
CA PRO A 36 2.97 10.00 5.24
C PRO A 36 2.72 8.69 4.47
N TRP A 37 3.19 8.60 3.22
CA TRP A 37 3.00 7.39 2.40
C TRP A 37 3.80 6.21 2.94
N SER A 38 5.03 6.46 3.43
CA SER A 38 5.81 5.45 4.14
C SER A 38 5.02 4.87 5.33
N ARG A 39 4.44 5.72 6.18
CA ARG A 39 3.63 5.30 7.33
C ARG A 39 2.38 4.55 6.91
N LEU A 40 1.66 5.06 5.91
CA LEU A 40 0.45 4.46 5.37
C LEU A 40 0.71 3.03 4.86
N ILE A 41 1.79 2.84 4.12
CA ILE A 41 2.15 1.55 3.53
C ILE A 41 2.64 0.57 4.61
N SER A 42 3.35 1.08 5.63
CA SER A 42 3.82 0.31 6.77
C SER A 42 2.71 -0.07 7.74
N ASP A 43 1.56 0.62 7.67
CA ASP A 43 0.44 0.45 8.58
C ASP A 43 -0.16 -0.98 8.50
N PRO A 44 -0.33 -1.67 9.64
CA PRO A 44 -0.89 -3.01 9.67
C PRO A 44 -2.30 -3.11 9.05
N THR A 45 -3.12 -2.06 9.15
CA THR A 45 -4.46 -1.97 8.57
C THR A 45 -4.39 -1.90 7.06
N PHE A 46 -3.48 -1.10 6.49
CA PHE A 46 -3.24 -1.10 5.05
C PHE A 46 -2.83 -2.49 4.55
N ARG A 47 -1.89 -3.14 5.24
CA ARG A 47 -1.42 -4.50 4.89
C ARG A 47 -2.54 -5.54 4.93
N ARG A 48 -3.45 -5.46 5.90
CA ARG A 48 -4.63 -6.32 5.99
C ARG A 48 -5.60 -6.07 4.82
N ARG A 49 -5.92 -4.79 4.54
CA ARG A 49 -6.80 -4.40 3.43
C ARG A 49 -6.23 -4.84 2.09
N TYR A 50 -4.93 -4.67 1.88
CA TYR A 50 -4.21 -5.10 0.68
C TYR A 50 -4.34 -6.60 0.44
N ARG A 51 -4.04 -7.42 1.46
CA ARG A 51 -4.18 -8.88 1.37
C ARG A 51 -5.62 -9.32 1.12
N ALA A 52 -6.60 -8.69 1.78
CA ALA A 52 -8.01 -9.00 1.59
C ALA A 52 -8.48 -8.67 0.15
N PHE A 53 -8.12 -7.48 -0.35
CA PHE A 53 -8.48 -7.02 -1.69
C PHE A 53 -7.97 -7.97 -2.79
N HIS A 54 -6.71 -8.39 -2.72
CA HIS A 54 -6.12 -9.26 -3.74
C HIS A 54 -6.51 -10.73 -3.62
N ARG A 55 -6.80 -11.23 -2.40
CA ARG A 55 -7.39 -12.56 -2.21
C ARG A 55 -8.78 -12.66 -2.81
N ALA A 56 -9.62 -11.64 -2.57
CA ALA A 56 -10.99 -11.61 -3.06
C ALA A 56 -11.06 -11.39 -4.58
N ARG A 57 -10.22 -10.50 -5.13
CA ARG A 57 -10.36 -10.04 -6.52
C ARG A 57 -9.48 -10.80 -7.52
N LEU A 58 -8.29 -11.25 -7.11
CA LEU A 58 -7.31 -11.82 -8.04
C LEU A 58 -6.96 -13.28 -7.74
N ARG A 59 -7.47 -13.88 -6.65
CA ARG A 59 -7.02 -15.20 -6.13
C ARG A 59 -5.49 -15.31 -6.00
N ILE A 60 -4.78 -14.18 -5.99
CA ILE A 60 -3.32 -14.17 -5.85
C ILE A 60 -3.00 -14.33 -4.37
N VAL A 61 -2.20 -15.35 -4.07
CA VAL A 61 -1.59 -15.49 -2.75
C VAL A 61 -0.55 -14.37 -2.61
N CYS A 62 -0.78 -13.44 -1.69
CA CYS A 62 0.06 -12.25 -1.48
C CYS A 62 1.43 -12.57 -0.85
N ASP A 63 1.94 -13.79 -1.00
CA ASP A 63 3.15 -14.28 -0.34
C ASP A 63 4.43 -13.61 -0.90
N ALA A 64 4.34 -12.99 -2.09
CA ALA A 64 5.47 -12.34 -2.76
C ALA A 64 5.78 -10.91 -2.27
N ILE A 65 4.90 -10.27 -1.50
CA ILE A 65 5.25 -8.98 -0.89
C ILE A 65 6.02 -9.28 0.39
N GLU A 66 7.34 -9.41 0.24
CA GLU A 66 8.25 -9.28 1.36
C GLU A 66 8.18 -7.85 1.88
N TRP A 67 7.22 -7.59 2.78
CA TRP A 67 7.07 -6.29 3.45
C TRP A 67 8.37 -5.80 4.10
N ARG A 68 9.32 -6.71 4.36
CA ARG A 68 10.69 -6.39 4.76
C ARG A 68 11.40 -5.41 3.82
N GLN A 69 11.12 -5.44 2.51
CA GLN A 69 11.74 -4.52 1.53
C GLN A 69 11.13 -3.11 1.53
N ILE A 70 9.99 -2.91 2.19
CA ILE A 70 9.23 -1.64 2.15
C ILE A 70 9.54 -0.76 3.37
N VAL A 71 9.96 -1.37 4.48
CA VAL A 71 10.21 -0.72 5.78
C VAL A 71 11.70 -0.68 6.19
N SER A 72 12.61 -1.14 5.33
CA SER A 72 14.06 -1.05 5.57
C SER A 72 14.63 0.31 5.20
#